data_AF-A0A8T1SKT2-F1
#
_entry.id   AF-A0A8T1SKT2-F1
#
_cell.length_a   1.000
_cell.length_b   1.000
_cell.length_c   1.000
_cell.angle_alpha   90.00
_cell.angle_beta   90.00
_cell.angle_gamma   90.00
#
_symmetry.space_group_name_H-M   'P 1'
#
loop_
_entity.id
_entity.type
_entity.pdbx_description
1 polymer ?
#
loop_
_entity_poly.entity_id
_entity_poly.type
_entity_poly.pdbx_seq_one_letter_code
_entity_poly.pdbx_strand_id
1 'polypeptide(L)'
;MYLLVVLLCLEASSAVLAHVYSDRMSSELNRTMGHLFHQDNGTYSHHPGSRAVDILQRQLQCCGVHNYTDWAEAAASQPVRTGNICAPESCCKETYSACTGDLRQSEQLFQEGCLRKLGYRLQFVMGYLFWCCVVVGCLEMLAAVSNGILMKQRPFQDFRILDSATFS
;
A
#
# COMPACT_ATOMS: atom_id res chain seq x y z
N MET A 1 19.09 -3.44 -28.44
CA MET A 1 17.71 -3.90 -28.64
C MET A 1 17.33 -5.02 -27.69
N TYR A 2 18.13 -6.09 -27.56
CA TYR A 2 17.87 -7.21 -26.65
C TYR A 2 17.57 -6.78 -25.20
N LEU A 3 18.37 -5.88 -24.63
CA LEU A 3 18.15 -5.37 -23.27
C LEU A 3 16.79 -4.68 -23.09
N LEU A 4 16.34 -3.88 -24.06
CA LEU A 4 15.03 -3.21 -24.00
C LEU A 4 13.88 -4.22 -24.05
N VAL A 5 14.02 -5.28 -24.85
CA VAL A 5 13.02 -6.36 -24.91
C VAL A 5 12.95 -7.11 -23.57
N VAL A 6 14.10 -7.41 -22.97
CA VAL A 6 14.15 -8.05 -21.65
C VAL A 6 13.51 -7.19 -20.58
N LEU A 7 13.76 -5.87 -20.57
CA LEU A 7 13.14 -4.95 -19.63
C LEU A 7 11.62 -4.88 -19.81
N LEU A 8 11.14 -4.76 -21.06
CA LEU A 8 9.72 -4.77 -21.37
C LEU A 8 9.03 -6.06 -20.88
N CYS A 9 9.68 -7.23 -21.05
CA CYS A 9 9.16 -8.49 -20.53
C CYS A 9 9.09 -8.51 -19.00
N LEU A 10 10.09 -7.96 -18.31
CA LEU A 10 10.09 -7.84 -16.85
C LEU A 10 9.00 -6.88 -16.37
N GLU A 11 8.83 -5.74 -17.05
CA GLU A 11 7.78 -4.77 -16.73
C GLU A 11 6.39 -5.40 -16.87
N ALA A 12 6.13 -6.04 -18.01
CA ALA A 12 4.86 -6.75 -18.26
C ALA A 12 4.61 -7.85 -17.21
N SER A 13 5.62 -8.65 -16.87
CA SER A 13 5.51 -9.69 -15.83
C SER A 13 5.21 -9.07 -14.47
N SER A 14 5.90 -7.99 -14.11
CA SER A 14 5.70 -7.29 -12.84
C SER A 14 4.31 -6.66 -12.74
N ALA A 15 3.77 -6.11 -13.82
CA ALA A 15 2.43 -5.54 -13.88
C ALA A 15 1.35 -6.61 -13.67
N VAL A 16 1.50 -7.78 -14.31
CA VAL A 16 0.60 -8.92 -14.10
C VAL A 16 0.64 -9.39 -12.65
N LEU A 17 1.85 -9.57 -12.09
CA LEU A 17 2.00 -9.94 -10.68
C LEU A 17 1.35 -8.91 -9.77
N ALA A 18 1.63 -7.62 -9.96
CA ALA A 18 1.09 -6.53 -9.15
C ALA A 18 -0.44 -6.50 -9.19
N HIS A 19 -1.06 -6.76 -10.34
CA HIS A 19 -2.52 -6.83 -10.47
C HIS A 19 -3.10 -8.00 -9.66
N VAL A 20 -2.55 -9.21 -9.83
CA VAL A 20 -2.99 -10.39 -9.08
C VAL A 20 -2.79 -10.21 -7.57
N TYR A 21 -1.65 -9.64 -7.15
CA TYR A 21 -1.39 -9.35 -5.75
C TYR A 21 -2.30 -8.27 -5.18
N SER A 22 -2.68 -7.25 -5.97
CA SER A 22 -3.58 -6.18 -5.53
C SER A 22 -4.96 -6.72 -5.14
N ASP A 23 -5.52 -7.64 -5.92
CA ASP A 23 -6.80 -8.28 -5.61
C ASP A 23 -6.71 -9.07 -4.28
N ARG A 24 -5.64 -9.86 -4.13
CA ARG A 24 -5.39 -10.67 -2.92
C ARG A 24 -5.12 -9.80 -1.69
N MET A 25 -4.41 -8.69 -1.85
CA MET A 25 -3.98 -7.80 -0.78
C MET A 25 -5.15 -7.28 0.06
N SER A 26 -6.28 -6.95 -0.58
CA SER A 26 -7.48 -6.47 0.15
C SER A 26 -8.01 -7.51 1.15
N SER A 27 -8.04 -8.78 0.74
CA SER A 27 -8.52 -9.89 1.57
C SER A 27 -7.52 -10.26 2.66
N GLU A 28 -6.23 -10.20 2.33
CA GLU A 28 -5.15 -10.50 3.27
C GLU A 28 -5.08 -9.42 4.34
N LEU A 29 -5.18 -8.15 3.96
CA LEU A 29 -5.28 -7.02 4.90
C LEU A 29 -6.40 -7.23 5.91
N ASN A 30 -7.60 -7.60 5.47
CA ASN A 30 -8.72 -7.83 6.37
C ASN A 30 -8.43 -8.95 7.37
N ARG A 31 -7.83 -10.05 6.90
CA ARG A 31 -7.45 -11.18 7.75
C ARG A 31 -6.34 -10.83 8.73
N THR A 32 -5.24 -10.26 8.26
CA THR A 32 -4.09 -9.88 9.10
C THR A 32 -4.53 -8.84 10.14
N MET A 33 -5.31 -7.85 9.74
CA MET A 33 -5.81 -6.82 10.64
C MET A 33 -6.76 -7.39 11.69
N GLY A 34 -7.70 -8.25 11.29
CA GLY A 34 -8.57 -8.96 12.21
C GLY A 34 -7.79 -9.82 13.21
N HIS A 35 -6.75 -10.52 12.74
CA HIS A 35 -5.89 -11.33 13.61
C HIS A 35 -5.08 -10.48 14.60
N LEU A 36 -4.46 -9.39 14.15
CA LEU A 36 -3.71 -8.47 15.01
C LEU A 36 -4.60 -7.93 16.14
N PHE A 37 -5.78 -7.43 15.79
CA PHE A 37 -6.71 -6.89 16.78
C PHE A 37 -7.31 -7.98 17.68
N HIS A 38 -7.61 -9.16 17.16
CA HIS A 38 -8.16 -10.26 17.96
C HIS A 38 -7.12 -10.86 18.93
N GLN A 39 -5.87 -11.01 18.48
CA GLN A 39 -4.77 -11.49 19.31
C GLN A 39 -4.50 -10.51 20.47
N ASP A 40 -4.57 -9.21 20.20
CA ASP A 40 -4.40 -8.18 21.22
C ASP A 40 -5.60 -8.08 22.17
N ASN A 41 -6.82 -8.30 21.66
CA ASN A 41 -8.04 -8.30 22.47
C ASN A 41 -8.14 -9.52 23.41
N GLY A 42 -7.49 -10.65 23.08
CA GLY A 42 -7.40 -11.85 23.92
C GLY A 42 -6.52 -11.70 25.15
N THR A 43 -5.69 -10.65 25.21
CA THR A 43 -4.73 -10.38 26.30
C THR A 43 -5.13 -9.12 27.09
N TYR A 44 -6.43 -8.87 27.23
CA TYR A 44 -6.98 -7.67 27.87
C TYR A 44 -6.95 -7.76 29.41
N SER A 45 -5.75 -7.99 29.94
CA SER A 45 -5.43 -7.81 31.34
C SER A 45 -4.15 -6.99 31.43
N HIS A 46 -4.32 -5.68 31.58
CA HIS A 46 -3.36 -4.81 32.27
C HIS A 46 -1.97 -4.69 31.63
N HIS A 47 -1.88 -4.80 30.30
CA HIS A 47 -0.69 -4.41 29.54
C HIS A 47 -1.09 -3.42 28.45
N PRO A 48 -0.30 -2.35 28.22
CA PRO A 48 -0.56 -1.40 27.16
C PRO A 48 -0.73 -2.17 25.86
N GLY A 49 -1.81 -1.87 25.14
CA GLY A 49 -2.12 -2.46 23.84
C GLY A 49 -0.84 -2.60 23.03
N SER A 50 -0.58 -3.82 22.59
CA SER A 50 0.58 -4.24 21.81
C SER A 50 1.12 -3.11 20.93
N ARG A 51 2.42 -2.81 21.07
CA ARG A 51 3.12 -1.72 20.34
C ARG A 51 2.69 -1.60 18.88
N ALA A 52 2.39 -2.72 18.22
CA ALA A 52 1.96 -2.75 16.83
C ALA A 52 0.61 -2.04 16.57
N VAL A 53 -0.44 -2.30 17.36
CA VAL A 53 -1.75 -1.65 17.18
C VAL A 53 -1.67 -0.17 17.53
N ASP A 54 -0.95 0.18 18.59
CA ASP A 54 -0.76 1.58 18.98
C ASP A 54 0.02 2.39 17.93
N ILE A 55 1.08 1.81 17.37
CA ILE A 55 1.84 2.43 16.27
C ILE A 55 0.94 2.62 15.06
N LEU A 56 0.15 1.60 14.72
CA LEU A 56 -0.70 1.62 13.55
C LEU A 56 -1.84 2.64 13.68
N GLN A 57 -2.48 2.72 14.86
CA GLN A 57 -3.52 3.71 15.16
C GLN A 57 -2.99 5.14 15.09
N ARG A 58 -1.79 5.40 15.65
CA ARG A 58 -1.14 6.72 15.55
C ARG A 58 -0.74 7.07 14.12
N GLN A 59 -0.09 6.15 13.41
CA GLN A 59 0.44 6.41 12.07
C GLN A 59 -0.66 6.58 11.01
N LEU A 60 -1.75 5.83 11.14
CA LEU A 60 -2.91 5.93 10.25
C LEU A 60 -3.98 6.90 10.76
N GLN A 61 -3.89 7.39 11.99
CA GLN A 61 -4.91 8.26 12.61
C GLN A 61 -6.30 7.63 12.54
N CYS A 62 -6.42 6.44 13.11
CA CYS A 62 -7.61 5.57 13.05
C CYS A 62 -7.84 4.90 14.41
N CYS A 63 -9.04 4.36 14.64
CA CYS A 63 -9.37 3.62 15.85
C CYS A 63 -10.21 2.39 15.54
N GLY A 64 -9.82 1.25 16.13
CA GLY A 64 -10.47 -0.04 15.87
C GLY A 64 -10.17 -0.59 14.47
N VAL A 65 -10.75 -1.76 14.15
CA VAL A 65 -10.59 -2.40 12.84
C VAL A 65 -11.46 -1.69 11.81
N HIS A 66 -12.76 -1.62 12.10
CA HIS A 66 -13.79 -1.01 11.27
C HIS A 66 -14.24 0.33 11.84
N ASN A 67 -14.31 0.44 13.17
CA ASN A 67 -14.76 1.64 13.85
C ASN A 67 -14.26 1.69 15.31
N TYR A 68 -14.31 2.87 15.94
CA TYR A 68 -14.01 3.02 17.37
C TYR A 68 -14.96 2.21 18.26
N THR A 69 -16.17 1.91 17.78
CA THR A 69 -17.16 1.07 18.46
C THR A 69 -16.76 -0.39 18.60
N ASP A 70 -15.76 -0.86 17.84
CA ASP A 70 -15.25 -2.23 17.94
C ASP A 70 -14.78 -2.55 19.37
N TRP A 71 -14.29 -1.54 20.09
CA TRP A 71 -13.90 -1.67 21.50
C TRP A 71 -15.11 -1.87 22.43
N ALA A 72 -16.27 -1.29 22.11
CA ALA A 72 -17.52 -1.52 22.85
C ALA A 72 -18.06 -2.93 22.62
N GLU A 73 -18.05 -3.39 21.36
CA GLU A 73 -18.51 -4.73 20.99
C GLU A 73 -17.62 -5.82 21.61
N ALA A 74 -16.30 -5.62 21.57
CA ALA A 74 -15.32 -6.45 22.24
C ALA A 74 -15.62 -6.58 23.75
N ALA A 75 -15.85 -5.45 24.43
CA ALA A 75 -16.14 -5.44 25.87
C ALA A 75 -17.50 -6.09 26.20
N ALA A 76 -18.52 -5.89 25.36
CA ALA A 76 -19.86 -6.48 25.54
C ALA A 76 -19.87 -8.00 25.40
N SER A 77 -18.95 -8.57 24.62
CA SER A 77 -18.78 -10.02 24.48
C SER A 77 -18.15 -10.70 25.70
N GLN A 78 -17.61 -9.92 26.66
CA GLN A 78 -17.01 -10.45 27.89
C GLN A 78 -18.00 -10.38 29.07
N PRO A 79 -18.28 -11.50 29.77
CA PRO A 79 -19.31 -11.58 30.81
C PRO A 79 -18.98 -10.83 32.12
N VAL A 80 -17.81 -10.19 32.24
CA VAL A 80 -17.28 -9.63 33.51
C VAL A 80 -16.67 -8.25 33.29
N ARG A 81 -17.44 -7.26 32.82
CA ARG A 81 -16.98 -5.85 32.82
C ARG A 81 -18.04 -4.90 33.37
N THR A 82 -17.79 -4.43 34.58
CA THR A 82 -18.56 -3.41 35.30
C THR A 82 -17.74 -2.13 35.38
N GLY A 83 -17.33 -1.57 34.24
CA GLY A 83 -16.50 -0.37 34.15
C GLY A 83 -16.70 0.40 32.85
N ASN A 84 -16.18 1.62 32.78
CA ASN A 84 -16.21 2.42 31.55
C ASN A 84 -15.40 1.70 30.47
N ILE A 85 -16.00 1.55 29.29
CA ILE A 85 -15.33 0.95 28.15
C ILE A 85 -14.49 2.04 27.49
N CYS A 86 -13.18 1.87 27.52
CA CYS A 86 -12.23 2.81 26.92
C CYS A 86 -11.45 2.14 25.79
N ALA A 87 -11.16 2.91 24.75
CA ALA A 87 -10.18 2.58 23.73
C ALA A 87 -8.76 2.91 24.23
N PRO A 88 -7.71 2.38 23.57
CA PRO A 88 -6.33 2.78 23.82
C PRO A 88 -6.11 4.28 23.61
N GLU A 89 -5.15 4.87 24.32
CA GLU A 89 -4.77 6.29 24.14
C GLU A 89 -4.26 6.59 22.72
N SER A 90 -3.76 5.59 21.99
CA SER A 90 -3.37 5.71 20.59
C SER A 90 -4.54 6.02 19.65
N CYS A 91 -5.80 5.82 20.07
CA CYS A 91 -7.00 6.27 19.37
C CYS A 91 -7.33 7.76 19.58
N CYS A 92 -6.68 8.45 20.51
CA CYS A 92 -6.93 9.85 20.80
C CYS A 92 -6.33 10.75 19.71
N LYS A 93 -7.08 11.77 19.31
CA LYS A 93 -6.58 12.82 18.43
C LYS A 93 -5.56 13.67 19.19
N GLU A 94 -4.45 13.99 18.53
CA GLU A 94 -3.35 14.78 19.11
C GLU A 94 -3.79 16.17 19.63
N THR A 95 -4.90 16.70 19.13
CA THR A 95 -5.48 17.98 19.58
C THR A 95 -5.98 17.95 21.03
N TYR A 96 -6.24 16.76 21.60
CA TYR A 96 -6.80 16.59 22.93
C TYR A 96 -5.77 15.95 23.88
N SER A 97 -5.04 16.78 24.63
CA SER A 97 -3.98 16.32 25.55
C SER A 97 -4.50 15.59 26.81
N ALA A 98 -5.80 15.69 27.10
CA ALA A 98 -6.45 15.04 28.25
C ALA A 98 -7.41 13.90 27.85
N CYS A 99 -7.23 13.34 26.64
CA CYS A 99 -8.07 12.26 26.16
C CYS A 99 -7.77 10.96 26.91
N THR A 100 -8.79 10.40 27.58
CA THR A 100 -8.70 9.15 28.35
C THR A 100 -9.10 7.92 27.52
N GLY A 101 -9.48 8.12 26.25
CA GLY A 101 -9.98 7.06 25.38
C GLY A 101 -11.43 6.63 25.69
N ASP A 102 -12.19 7.41 26.47
CA ASP A 102 -13.59 7.11 26.77
C ASP A 102 -14.44 7.15 25.49
N LEU A 103 -15.09 6.03 25.15
CA LEU A 103 -15.93 5.90 23.96
C LEU A 103 -17.13 6.88 23.94
N ARG A 104 -17.54 7.42 25.10
CA ARG A 104 -18.58 8.45 25.19
C ARG A 104 -18.12 9.79 24.64
N GLN A 105 -16.82 10.05 24.64
CA GLN A 105 -16.21 11.27 24.11
C GLN A 105 -15.73 11.08 22.67
N SER A 106 -16.57 10.50 21.80
CA SER A 106 -16.24 10.12 20.42
C SER A 106 -15.68 11.25 19.53
N GLU A 107 -15.85 12.51 19.92
CA GLU A 107 -15.23 13.67 19.26
C GLU A 107 -13.71 13.69 19.41
N GLN A 108 -13.20 13.22 20.55
CA GLN A 108 -11.76 13.19 20.86
C GLN A 108 -11.05 11.99 20.22
N LEU A 109 -11.78 10.95 19.81
CA LEU A 109 -11.22 9.75 19.19
C LEU A 109 -11.26 9.82 17.66
N PHE A 110 -10.39 9.06 17.02
CA PHE A 110 -10.50 8.78 15.59
C PHE A 110 -11.74 7.92 15.31
N GLN A 111 -12.63 8.38 14.44
CA GLN A 111 -13.87 7.66 14.12
C GLN A 111 -13.69 6.64 12.99
N GLU A 112 -12.59 6.72 12.24
CA GLU A 112 -12.35 5.84 11.11
C GLU A 112 -11.64 4.56 11.56
N GLY A 113 -12.12 3.42 11.06
CA GLY A 113 -11.43 2.14 11.22
C GLY A 113 -10.11 2.08 10.47
N CYS A 114 -9.14 1.44 11.10
CA CYS A 114 -7.80 1.33 10.56
C CYS A 114 -7.72 0.47 9.29
N LEU A 115 -8.61 -0.53 9.13
CA LEU A 115 -8.63 -1.38 7.93
C LEU A 115 -8.92 -0.56 6.67
N ARG A 116 -9.92 0.33 6.73
CA ARG A 116 -10.30 1.16 5.59
C ARG A 116 -9.19 2.16 5.22
N LYS A 117 -8.56 2.75 6.23
CA LYS A 117 -7.49 3.73 6.03
C LYS A 117 -6.22 3.10 5.46
N LEU A 118 -5.85 1.92 5.96
CA LEU A 118 -4.73 1.15 5.45
C LEU A 118 -4.98 0.69 4.01
N GLY A 119 -6.18 0.19 3.71
CA GLY A 119 -6.59 -0.17 2.35
C GLY A 119 -6.48 1.02 1.38
N TYR A 120 -6.97 2.19 1.76
CA TYR A 120 -6.87 3.40 0.93
C TYR A 120 -5.42 3.84 0.70
N ARG A 121 -4.58 3.84 1.75
CA ARG A 121 -3.15 4.15 1.64
C ARG A 121 -2.43 3.20 0.68
N LEU A 122 -2.73 1.90 0.77
CA LEU A 122 -2.12 0.90 -0.09
C LEU A 122 -2.60 1.01 -1.53
N GLN A 123 -3.90 1.23 -1.76
CA GLN A 123 -4.43 1.51 -3.09
C GLN A 123 -3.79 2.75 -3.72
N PHE A 124 -3.58 3.80 -2.93
CA PHE A 124 -2.89 5.01 -3.39
C PHE A 124 -1.45 4.72 -3.82
N VAL A 125 -0.70 3.96 -3.01
CA VAL A 125 0.68 3.56 -3.33
C VAL A 125 0.73 2.67 -4.57
N MET A 126 -0.15 1.68 -4.68
CA MET A 126 -0.22 0.80 -5.86
C MET A 126 -0.59 1.59 -7.13
N GLY A 127 -1.53 2.54 -7.03
CA GLY A 127 -1.87 3.43 -8.14
C GLY A 127 -0.69 4.32 -8.55
N TYR A 128 0.06 4.85 -7.59
CA TYR A 128 1.28 5.61 -7.88
C TYR A 128 2.33 4.77 -8.61
N LEU A 129 2.59 3.54 -8.13
CA LEU A 129 3.52 2.60 -8.79
C LEU A 129 3.08 2.26 -10.22
N PHE A 130 1.78 2.07 -10.45
CA PHE A 130 1.23 1.83 -11.78
C PHE A 130 1.58 2.97 -12.74
N TRP A 131 1.37 4.22 -12.34
CA TRP A 131 1.75 5.38 -13.15
C TRP A 131 3.25 5.45 -13.42
N CYS A 132 4.10 5.11 -12.44
CA CYS A 132 5.54 5.02 -12.64
C CYS A 132 5.91 3.99 -13.70
N CYS A 133 5.30 2.79 -13.69
CA CYS A 133 5.54 1.77 -14.72
C CYS A 133 5.14 2.29 -16.10
N VAL A 134 3.92 2.85 -16.25
CA VAL A 134 3.47 3.41 -17.56
C VAL A 134 4.48 4.39 -18.15
N VAL A 135 5.05 5.28 -17.32
CA VAL A 135 6.08 6.23 -17.77
C VAL A 135 7.35 5.50 -18.23
N VAL A 136 7.81 4.50 -17.48
CA VAL A 136 8.96 3.67 -17.87
C VAL A 136 8.71 2.96 -19.20
N GLY A 137 7.58 2.29 -19.36
CA GLY A 137 7.21 1.63 -20.62
C GLY A 137 7.17 2.60 -21.81
N CYS A 138 6.66 3.83 -21.62
CA CYS A 138 6.72 4.87 -22.67
C CYS A 138 8.15 5.24 -23.05
N LEU A 139 9.05 5.41 -22.07
CA LEU A 139 10.46 5.72 -22.31
C LEU A 139 11.17 4.58 -23.04
N GLU A 140 10.88 3.33 -22.68
CA GLU A 140 11.42 2.15 -23.35
C GLU A 140 10.98 2.07 -24.82
N MET A 141 9.71 2.37 -25.10
CA MET A 141 9.20 2.40 -26.48
C MET A 141 9.88 3.48 -27.32
N LEU A 142 10.07 4.69 -26.77
CA LEU A 142 10.79 5.76 -27.45
C LEU A 142 12.26 5.37 -27.73
N ALA A 143 12.93 4.73 -26.76
CA ALA A 143 14.29 4.24 -26.93
C ALA A 143 14.38 3.12 -27.99
N ALA A 144 13.40 2.22 -28.04
CA ALA A 144 13.33 1.15 -29.03
C ALA A 144 13.17 1.71 -30.45
N VAL A 145 12.25 2.66 -30.65
CA VAL A 145 12.03 3.33 -31.94
C VAL A 145 13.28 4.09 -32.38
N SER A 146 13.88 4.87 -31.49
CA SER A 146 15.08 5.66 -31.78
C SER A 146 16.26 4.76 -32.19
N ASN A 147 16.49 3.67 -31.44
CA ASN A 147 17.50 2.67 -31.80
C ASN A 147 17.20 1.97 -33.12
N GLY A 148 15.94 1.65 -33.40
CA GLY A 148 15.52 1.06 -34.68
C GLY A 148 15.81 1.98 -35.87
N ILE A 149 15.56 3.29 -35.73
CA ILE A 149 15.88 4.29 -36.76
C ILE A 149 17.40 4.37 -36.97
N LEU A 150 18.18 4.45 -35.89
CA LEU A 150 19.65 4.53 -35.96
C LEU A 150 20.25 3.29 -36.62
N MET A 151 19.76 2.09 -36.27
CA MET A 151 20.16 0.83 -36.89
C MET A 151 19.73 0.69 -38.34
N LYS A 152 18.75 1.46 -38.82
CA LYS A 152 18.38 1.49 -40.25
C LYS A 152 19.24 2.49 -41.04
N GLN A 153 19.67 3.59 -40.42
CA GLN A 153 20.53 4.60 -41.05
C GLN A 153 21.97 4.10 -41.25
N ARG A 154 22.57 3.45 -40.26
CA ARG A 154 23.94 2.89 -40.35
C ARG A 154 24.17 1.91 -41.51
N PRO A 155 23.37 0.85 -41.71
CA PRO A 155 23.57 -0.09 -42.81
C PRO A 155 23.39 0.59 -44.17
N PHE A 156 22.53 1.62 -44.27
CA PHE A 156 22.36 2.38 -45.51
C PHE A 156 23.61 3.23 -45.83
N GLN A 157 24.30 3.74 -44.81
CA GLN A 157 25.57 4.45 -45.00
C GLN A 157 26.72 3.50 -45.38
N ASP A 158 26.85 2.35 -44.71
CA ASP A 158 27.92 1.39 -45.00
C ASP A 158 27.79 0.79 -46.41
N PHE A 159 26.57 0.44 -46.85
CA PHE A 159 26.34 -0.03 -48.23
C PHE A 159 26.75 1.02 -49.27
N ARG A 160 26.44 2.30 -49.03
CA ARG A 160 26.77 3.39 -49.96
C ARG A 160 28.27 3.62 -50.08
N ILE A 161 29.02 3.46 -48.98
CA ILE A 161 30.49 3.56 -48.98
C ILE A 161 31.09 2.39 -49.75
N LEU A 162 30.58 1.17 -49.57
CA LEU A 162 31.07 -0.01 -50.26
C LEU A 162 30.88 0.08 -51.79
N ASP A 163 29.71 0.54 -52.25
CA ASP A 163 29.49 0.80 -53.67
C ASP A 163 30.48 1.84 -54.21
N SER A 164 30.66 2.97 -53.51
CA SER A 164 31.59 4.00 -53.97
C SER A 164 33.05 3.54 -54.06
N ALA A 165 33.47 2.61 -53.21
CA ALA A 165 34.81 2.03 -53.24
C ALA A 165 35.00 0.95 -54.32
N THR A 166 33.92 0.32 -54.77
CA THR A 166 33.97 -0.74 -55.81
C THR A 166 34.04 -0.15 -57.23
N PHE A 167 33.62 1.12 -57.39
CA PHE A 167 33.63 1.83 -58.68
C PHE A 167 34.80 2.83 -58.85
N SER A 168 35.83 2.77 -57.99
CA SER A 168 37.09 3.52 -58.14
C SER A 168 38.26 2.57 -58.40
#